data_AF-A0A359LSY0-F1
#
_entry.id   AF-A0A359LSY0-F1
#
_cell.length_a   1.000
_cell.length_b   1.000
_cell.length_c   1.000
_cell.angle_alpha   90.00
_cell.angle_beta   90.00
_cell.angle_gamma   90.00
#
_symmetry.space_group_name_H-M   'P 1'
#
loop_
_entity.id
_entity.type
_entity.pdbx_description
1 polymer ?
#
loop_
_entity_poly.entity_id
_entity_poly.type
_entity_poly.pdbx_seq_one_letter_code
_entity_poly.pdbx_strand_id
1 'polypeptide(L)'
;MAGQAEAKVEMAPEESIAGALEAMSVRRCSTLTELWGLAVGDVRAAVSARFVVAPKLRVLEHHDLAPALIVYDPGLAVIGLVEFLDLGSAHLVTELTQHIDRAAYLRQLCLIEGERARKHALTVELVLVLRGGEALDYEDRVGTVLRRIARETGYFRVIGVNLLYEQPDGTYRESDVRRAFCWLLADTRKWLAGARESEPPRLSLKLVNYRLPGVRKYRFAAEAAFHVIHGSNGSGKTSLSESLELLATGTVERLQREPAYFPNVRYRPKGTAPGQPLSAARLALHSRSSGSSRGARAVVAEQPPSPDASDHRVLWRPETPPLLSADSFRLDQVLMDRLVRCDEVTRAALFLRAFFPEDRPLFDALA
;
A
#
# COMPACT_ATOMS: atom_id res chain seq x y z
N MET A 1 -17.47 59.51 -11.38
CA MET A 1 -17.73 58.09 -11.69
C MET A 1 -17.41 57.28 -10.45
N ALA A 2 -18.43 56.93 -9.66
CA ALA A 2 -18.28 56.10 -8.48
C ALA A 2 -18.23 54.63 -8.95
N GLY A 3 -17.05 54.00 -8.83
CA GLY A 3 -16.90 52.57 -9.08
C GLY A 3 -17.59 51.80 -7.97
N GLN A 4 -18.64 51.05 -8.32
CA GLN A 4 -19.22 50.05 -7.44
C GLN A 4 -18.18 48.94 -7.25
N ALA A 5 -17.60 48.85 -6.05
CA ALA A 5 -16.86 47.68 -5.63
C ALA A 5 -17.86 46.54 -5.50
N GLU A 6 -17.83 45.59 -6.45
CA GLU A 6 -18.59 44.35 -6.33
C GLU A 6 -18.16 43.63 -5.05
N ALA A 7 -19.09 43.51 -4.10
CA ALA A 7 -18.88 42.75 -2.89
C ALA A 7 -18.68 41.28 -3.27
N LYS A 8 -17.43 40.81 -3.23
CA LYS A 8 -17.08 39.40 -3.41
C LYS A 8 -17.75 38.63 -2.29
N VAL A 9 -18.78 37.85 -2.60
CA VAL A 9 -19.45 36.97 -1.64
C VAL A 9 -18.42 35.94 -1.18
N GLU A 10 -17.96 36.07 0.05
CA GLU A 10 -17.00 35.17 0.66
C GLU A 10 -17.72 33.85 0.99
N MET A 11 -17.51 32.85 0.15
CA MET A 11 -18.06 31.51 0.33
C MET A 11 -17.39 30.85 1.54
N ALA A 12 -18.18 30.19 2.39
CA ALA A 12 -17.65 29.48 3.54
C ALA A 12 -16.61 28.42 3.08
N PRO A 13 -15.49 28.23 3.80
CA PRO A 13 -14.43 27.31 3.40
C PRO A 13 -14.92 25.88 3.15
N GLU A 14 -15.88 25.42 3.95
CA GLU A 14 -16.54 24.12 3.83
C GLU A 14 -17.21 23.96 2.46
N GLU A 15 -17.86 25.02 1.97
CA GLU A 15 -18.61 25.02 0.71
C GLU A 15 -17.67 25.00 -0.49
N SER A 16 -16.48 25.60 -0.39
CA SER A 16 -15.44 25.51 -1.42
C SER A 16 -14.99 24.06 -1.63
N ILE A 17 -14.73 23.33 -0.54
CA ILE A 17 -14.38 21.90 -0.60
C ILE A 17 -15.57 21.06 -1.07
N ALA A 18 -16.77 21.36 -0.59
CA ALA A 18 -17.99 20.68 -1.01
C ALA A 18 -18.18 20.75 -2.53
N GLY A 19 -18.00 21.94 -3.13
CA GLY A 19 -18.06 22.12 -4.58
C GLY A 19 -17.00 21.30 -5.33
N ALA A 20 -15.78 21.22 -4.80
CA ALA A 20 -14.73 20.38 -5.39
C ALA A 20 -15.04 18.87 -5.30
N LEU A 21 -15.62 18.41 -4.19
CA LEU A 21 -16.08 17.03 -4.03
C LEU A 21 -17.24 16.69 -4.98
N GLU A 22 -18.19 17.60 -5.15
CA GLU A 22 -19.29 17.44 -6.12
C GLU A 22 -18.77 17.35 -7.57
N ALA A 23 -17.76 18.15 -7.92
CA ALA A 23 -17.08 18.05 -9.22
C ALA A 23 -16.38 16.70 -9.42
N MET A 24 -15.93 16.06 -8.33
CA MET A 24 -15.40 14.69 -8.32
C MET A 24 -16.51 13.61 -8.32
N SER A 25 -17.77 13.97 -8.56
CA SER A 25 -18.93 13.07 -8.51
C SER A 25 -19.19 12.45 -7.13
N VAL A 26 -18.75 13.10 -6.06
CA VAL A 26 -19.10 12.73 -4.68
C VAL A 26 -20.43 13.39 -4.35
N ARG A 27 -21.41 12.60 -3.91
CA ARG A 27 -22.78 13.09 -3.70
C ARG A 27 -22.90 13.79 -2.35
N ARG A 28 -23.38 15.04 -2.34
CA ARG A 28 -23.77 15.73 -1.10
C ARG A 28 -25.04 15.13 -0.49
N CYS A 29 -25.04 14.97 0.82
CA CYS A 29 -26.16 14.55 1.63
C CYS A 29 -26.53 15.67 2.61
N SER A 30 -27.81 15.75 2.96
CA SER A 30 -28.32 16.73 3.92
C SER A 30 -28.22 16.23 5.37
N THR A 31 -28.19 14.91 5.57
CA THR A 31 -28.17 14.30 6.90
C THR A 31 -27.21 13.10 6.99
N LEU A 32 -26.79 12.77 8.21
CA LEU A 32 -26.03 11.54 8.49
C LEU A 32 -26.82 10.27 8.15
N THR A 33 -28.15 10.30 8.30
CA THR A 33 -29.01 9.17 7.91
C THR A 33 -28.92 8.90 6.41
N GLU A 34 -28.90 9.94 5.57
CA GLU A 34 -28.69 9.80 4.13
C GLU A 34 -27.27 9.35 3.76
N LEU A 35 -26.28 9.82 4.53
CA LEU A 35 -24.89 9.41 4.36
C LEU A 35 -24.74 7.89 4.56
N TRP A 36 -25.26 7.37 5.68
CA TRP A 36 -25.14 5.96 6.06
C TRP A 36 -26.15 5.04 5.36
N GLY A 37 -27.30 5.58 4.96
CA GLY A 37 -28.37 4.81 4.36
C GLY A 37 -27.95 4.21 3.02
N LEU A 38 -27.92 2.88 2.91
CA LEU A 38 -28.00 2.25 1.60
C LEU A 38 -29.39 2.58 1.06
N ALA A 39 -29.50 3.24 -0.09
CA ALA A 39 -30.79 3.34 -0.76
C ALA A 39 -31.24 1.89 -1.00
N VAL A 40 -32.32 1.48 -0.32
CA VAL A 40 -32.93 0.15 -0.45
C VAL A 40 -33.42 0.04 -1.88
N GLY A 41 -32.56 -0.44 -2.78
CA GLY A 41 -32.77 -0.45 -4.23
C GLY A 41 -31.49 -0.39 -5.06
N ASP A 42 -30.38 0.15 -4.53
CA ASP A 42 -29.15 0.43 -5.28
C ASP A 42 -28.09 -0.69 -5.20
N VAL A 43 -28.50 -1.95 -5.17
CA VAL A 43 -27.57 -3.11 -5.06
C VAL A 43 -26.76 -3.32 -6.36
N ARG A 44 -27.02 -2.54 -7.42
CA ARG A 44 -26.30 -2.62 -8.70
C ARG A 44 -25.81 -1.28 -9.26
N ALA A 45 -26.23 -0.15 -8.72
CA ALA A 45 -25.60 1.12 -9.08
C ALA A 45 -24.26 1.21 -8.34
N ALA A 46 -23.19 1.58 -9.02
CA ALA A 46 -21.90 1.87 -8.41
C ALA A 46 -22.13 2.84 -7.25
N VAL A 47 -22.05 2.36 -6.01
CA VAL A 47 -22.43 3.16 -4.85
C VAL A 47 -21.41 4.29 -4.74
N SER A 48 -21.82 5.48 -5.17
CA SER A 48 -20.97 6.66 -5.19
C SER A 48 -20.62 7.05 -3.76
N ALA A 49 -19.41 7.57 -3.56
CA ALA A 49 -19.06 8.22 -2.32
C ALA A 49 -20.03 9.39 -2.04
N ARG A 50 -20.21 9.68 -0.76
CA ARG A 50 -21.15 10.69 -0.27
C ARG A 50 -20.50 11.55 0.79
N PHE A 51 -21.00 12.76 1.02
CA PHE A 51 -20.51 13.59 2.10
C PHE A 51 -21.59 14.45 2.76
N VAL A 52 -21.35 14.86 4.00
CA VAL A 52 -22.17 15.83 4.76
C VAL A 52 -21.26 16.92 5.28
N VAL A 53 -21.74 18.17 5.19
CA VAL A 53 -21.05 19.36 5.70
C VAL A 53 -21.46 19.61 7.16
N ALA A 54 -20.50 19.99 7.99
CA ALA A 54 -20.63 20.28 9.41
C ALA A 54 -21.48 19.25 10.20
N PRO A 55 -21.24 17.94 10.04
CA PRO A 55 -21.99 16.92 10.77
C PRO A 55 -21.72 16.99 12.28
N LYS A 56 -22.73 16.63 13.07
CA LYS A 56 -22.57 16.32 14.50
C LYS A 56 -22.71 14.81 14.68
N LEU A 57 -21.59 14.13 14.86
CA LEU A 57 -21.51 12.68 14.99
C LEU A 57 -21.54 12.30 16.46
N ARG A 58 -22.56 11.56 16.87
CA ARG A 58 -22.58 10.89 18.17
C ARG A 58 -22.01 9.49 18.02
N VAL A 59 -20.90 9.22 18.70
CA VAL A 59 -20.31 7.88 18.73
C VAL A 59 -20.47 7.29 20.13
N LEU A 60 -21.12 6.12 20.21
CA LEU A 60 -21.45 5.42 21.46
C LEU A 60 -22.08 6.34 22.52
N GLU A 61 -23.06 7.16 22.10
CA GLU A 61 -23.90 8.02 22.97
C GLU A 61 -23.18 9.12 23.78
N HIS A 62 -21.84 9.17 23.77
CA HIS A 62 -21.07 10.04 24.67
C HIS A 62 -20.02 10.92 23.98
N HIS A 63 -19.62 10.61 22.75
CA HIS A 63 -18.58 11.36 22.06
C HIS A 63 -19.13 12.06 20.83
N ASP A 64 -19.16 13.39 20.90
CA ASP A 64 -19.52 14.26 19.78
C ASP A 64 -18.25 14.57 18.96
N LEU A 65 -18.18 14.04 17.73
CA LEU A 65 -17.22 14.50 16.72
C LEU A 65 -17.93 15.53 15.82
N ALA A 66 -17.27 16.65 15.57
CA ALA A 66 -17.79 17.73 14.74
C ALA A 66 -16.75 18.13 13.66
N PRO A 67 -16.41 17.21 12.73
CA PRO A 67 -15.52 17.56 11.63
C PRO A 67 -16.20 18.59 10.73
N ALA A 68 -15.41 19.32 9.94
CA ALA A 68 -15.94 20.26 8.97
C ALA A 68 -16.73 19.54 7.87
N LEU A 69 -16.25 18.39 7.41
CA LEU A 69 -17.00 17.48 6.54
C LEU A 69 -16.77 16.04 6.96
N ILE A 70 -17.75 15.18 6.72
CA ILE A 70 -17.57 13.73 6.70
C ILE A 70 -17.83 13.21 5.30
N VAL A 71 -16.94 12.37 4.80
CA VAL A 71 -17.07 11.66 3.52
C VAL A 71 -17.21 10.18 3.83
N TYR A 72 -18.12 9.49 3.16
CA TYR A 72 -18.28 8.05 3.27
C TYR A 72 -18.22 7.41 1.89
N ASP A 73 -17.31 6.46 1.74
CA ASP A 73 -17.24 5.60 0.57
C ASP A 73 -17.62 4.17 0.94
N PRO A 74 -18.87 3.75 0.69
CA PRO A 74 -19.33 2.39 0.99
C PRO A 74 -18.64 1.34 0.12
N GLY A 75 -18.19 1.69 -1.09
CA GLY A 75 -17.51 0.75 -1.98
C GLY A 75 -16.13 0.35 -1.46
N LEU A 76 -15.46 1.29 -0.79
CA LEU A 76 -14.13 1.09 -0.21
C LEU A 76 -14.15 0.85 1.30
N ALA A 77 -15.31 0.96 1.95
CA ALA A 77 -15.46 0.92 3.39
C ALA A 77 -14.58 1.98 4.10
N VAL A 78 -14.53 3.20 3.55
CA VAL A 78 -13.72 4.33 4.06
C VAL A 78 -14.61 5.44 4.60
N ILE A 79 -14.25 5.97 5.76
CA ILE A 79 -14.75 7.25 6.30
C ILE A 79 -13.63 8.29 6.20
N GLY A 80 -13.87 9.36 5.45
CA GLY A 80 -13.04 10.55 5.43
C GLY A 80 -13.53 11.57 6.47
N LEU A 81 -12.65 12.03 7.36
CA LEU A 81 -12.88 13.19 8.21
C LEU A 81 -12.12 14.38 7.63
N VAL A 82 -12.79 15.51 7.41
CA VAL A 82 -12.15 16.74 6.92
C VAL A 82 -12.11 17.74 8.06
N GLU A 83 -10.92 18.22 8.38
CA GLU A 83 -10.67 19.15 9.48
C GLU A 83 -9.86 20.35 8.95
N PHE A 84 -10.26 21.55 9.34
CA PHE A 84 -9.52 22.77 9.00
C PHE A 84 -8.46 23.07 10.05
N LEU A 85 -7.29 23.45 9.58
CA LEU A 85 -6.16 23.82 10.41
C LEU A 85 -5.65 25.19 9.97
N ASP A 86 -5.80 26.17 10.86
CA ASP A 86 -5.26 27.51 10.65
C ASP A 86 -3.76 27.50 10.97
N LEU A 87 -2.93 27.74 9.95
CA LEU A 87 -1.49 27.75 10.08
C LEU A 87 -0.98 28.94 10.93
N GLY A 88 -1.75 30.03 10.98
CA GLY A 88 -1.50 31.18 11.84
C GLY A 88 -1.79 30.92 13.32
N SER A 89 -2.47 29.83 13.65
CA SER A 89 -2.87 29.50 15.01
C SER A 89 -1.65 29.31 15.93
N ALA A 90 -1.65 30.01 17.07
CA ALA A 90 -0.72 29.77 18.16
C ALA A 90 -0.87 28.36 18.76
N HIS A 91 -2.01 27.70 18.51
CA HIS A 91 -2.37 26.38 19.01
C HIS A 91 -2.26 25.27 17.96
N LEU A 92 -1.65 25.55 16.80
CA LEU A 92 -1.49 24.61 15.68
C LEU A 92 -1.12 23.17 16.10
N VAL A 93 -0.12 23.04 16.99
CA VAL A 93 0.36 21.73 17.46
C VAL A 93 -0.73 20.98 18.22
N THR A 94 -1.44 21.68 19.09
CA THR A 94 -2.52 21.12 19.91
C THR A 94 -3.71 20.74 19.03
N GLU A 95 -4.12 21.62 18.11
CA GLU A 95 -5.23 21.37 17.19
C GLU A 95 -4.93 20.16 16.29
N LEU A 96 -3.76 20.13 15.67
CA LEU A 96 -3.32 19.01 14.83
C LEU A 96 -3.32 17.68 15.60
N THR A 97 -2.80 17.67 16.83
CA THR A 97 -2.79 16.48 17.68
C THR A 97 -4.21 16.03 17.99
N GLN A 98 -5.10 16.97 18.35
CA GLN A 98 -6.50 16.66 18.65
C GLN A 98 -7.25 16.07 17.45
N HIS A 99 -7.02 16.58 16.24
CA HIS A 99 -7.64 16.01 15.03
C HIS A 99 -7.17 14.57 14.77
N ILE A 100 -5.88 14.30 14.93
CA ILE A 100 -5.31 12.96 14.78
C ILE A 100 -5.87 12.01 15.86
N ASP A 101 -5.92 12.45 17.13
CA ASP A 101 -6.47 11.65 18.22
C ASP A 101 -7.94 11.30 17.97
N ARG A 102 -8.74 12.26 17.50
CA ARG A 102 -10.15 12.05 17.14
C ARG A 102 -10.31 11.04 16.01
N ALA A 103 -9.50 11.12 14.96
CA ALA A 103 -9.53 10.18 13.85
C ALA A 103 -9.11 8.76 14.29
N ALA A 104 -8.04 8.65 15.09
CA ALA A 104 -7.58 7.38 15.64
C ALA A 104 -8.63 6.76 16.58
N TYR A 105 -9.28 7.59 17.40
CA TYR A 105 -10.37 7.17 18.27
C TYR A 105 -11.56 6.64 17.46
N LEU A 106 -12.01 7.36 16.42
CA LEU A 106 -13.07 6.89 15.52
C LEU A 106 -12.70 5.54 14.91
N ARG A 107 -11.46 5.37 14.46
CA ARG A 107 -10.99 4.11 13.89
C ARG A 107 -11.08 2.95 14.89
N GLN A 108 -10.71 3.19 16.15
CA GLN A 108 -10.84 2.19 17.21
C GLN A 108 -12.30 1.77 17.41
N LEU A 109 -13.24 2.71 17.33
CA LEU A 109 -14.67 2.42 17.42
C LEU A 109 -15.16 1.60 16.24
N CYS A 110 -14.71 1.93 15.02
CA CYS A 110 -14.99 1.14 13.84
C CYS A 110 -14.44 -0.30 13.95
N LEU A 111 -13.28 -0.50 14.59
CA LEU A 111 -12.72 -1.83 14.86
C LEU A 111 -13.58 -2.62 15.83
N ILE A 112 -13.96 -2.01 16.96
CA ILE A 112 -14.82 -2.63 17.98
C ILE A 112 -16.16 -3.04 17.37
N GLU A 113 -16.77 -2.15 16.58
CA GLU A 113 -18.06 -2.43 15.94
C GLU A 113 -17.94 -3.47 14.83
N GLY A 114 -16.87 -3.42 14.03
CA GLY A 114 -16.57 -4.45 13.03
C GLY A 114 -16.43 -5.83 13.66
N GLU A 115 -15.73 -5.94 14.79
CA GLU A 115 -15.60 -7.18 15.55
C GLU A 115 -16.96 -7.67 16.09
N ARG A 116 -17.72 -6.78 16.74
CA ARG A 116 -19.06 -7.09 17.27
C ARG A 116 -20.03 -7.56 16.18
N ALA A 117 -20.05 -6.86 15.05
CA ALA A 117 -20.92 -7.16 13.93
C ALA A 117 -20.40 -8.30 13.03
N ARG A 118 -19.20 -8.82 13.29
CA ARG A 118 -18.47 -9.77 12.43
C ARG A 118 -18.37 -9.29 10.98
N LYS A 119 -18.07 -8.01 10.79
CA LYS A 119 -17.87 -7.36 9.49
C LYS A 119 -16.48 -6.74 9.41
N HIS A 120 -16.03 -6.46 8.20
CA HIS A 120 -14.82 -5.64 8.02
C HIS A 120 -15.06 -4.26 8.62
N ALA A 121 -14.16 -3.85 9.51
CA ALA A 121 -14.18 -2.54 10.12
C ALA A 121 -13.87 -1.46 9.06
N LEU A 122 -14.58 -0.34 9.13
CA LEU A 122 -14.34 0.80 8.25
C LEU A 122 -12.94 1.39 8.50
N THR A 123 -12.25 1.75 7.43
CA THR A 123 -11.00 2.51 7.46
C THR A 123 -11.32 4.00 7.67
N VAL A 124 -10.42 4.72 8.35
CA VAL A 124 -10.56 6.16 8.59
C VAL A 124 -9.41 6.91 7.93
N GLU A 125 -9.75 7.89 7.11
CA GLU A 125 -8.84 8.82 6.45
C GLU A 125 -9.08 10.22 7.02
N LEU A 126 -8.05 10.88 7.53
CA LEU A 126 -8.11 12.26 7.98
C LEU A 126 -7.55 13.18 6.88
N VAL A 127 -8.33 14.16 6.44
CA VAL A 127 -7.89 15.23 5.55
C VAL A 127 -7.74 16.51 6.36
N LEU A 128 -6.51 16.99 6.46
CA LEU A 128 -6.19 18.25 7.10
C LEU A 128 -6.11 19.34 6.03
N VAL A 129 -7.01 20.32 6.12
CA VAL A 129 -7.07 21.46 5.22
C VAL A 129 -6.31 22.61 5.85
N LEU A 130 -5.14 22.89 5.31
CA LEU A 130 -4.19 23.87 5.81
C LEU A 130 -4.53 25.26 5.23
N ARG A 131 -4.84 26.23 6.09
CA ARG A 131 -5.30 27.58 5.72
C ARG A 131 -4.36 28.68 6.20
N GLY A 132 -4.37 29.81 5.49
CA GLY A 132 -3.82 31.07 6.00
C GLY A 132 -2.30 31.18 6.18
N GLY A 133 -1.48 30.52 5.34
CA GLY A 133 -0.01 30.56 5.47
C GLY A 133 0.75 30.74 4.15
N GLU A 134 1.91 31.41 4.21
CA GLU A 134 2.93 31.34 3.16
C GLU A 134 3.54 29.94 3.13
N ALA A 135 3.39 29.21 2.02
CA ALA A 135 3.57 27.75 1.93
C ALA A 135 4.87 27.18 2.54
N LEU A 136 5.99 27.91 2.53
CA LEU A 136 7.31 27.35 2.84
C LEU A 136 7.63 27.16 4.32
N ASP A 137 7.16 28.03 5.24
CA ASP A 137 7.53 27.94 6.68
C ASP A 137 6.63 26.95 7.45
N TYR A 138 5.41 26.71 6.95
CA TYR A 138 4.41 25.90 7.64
C TYR A 138 4.48 24.41 7.29
N GLU A 139 4.97 24.06 6.10
CA GLU A 139 5.27 22.68 5.74
C GLU A 139 6.24 22.05 6.74
N ASP A 140 7.27 22.79 7.14
CA ASP A 140 8.24 22.34 8.15
C ASP A 140 7.62 22.20 9.54
N ARG A 141 6.72 23.12 9.94
CA ARG A 141 6.04 23.05 11.24
C ARG A 141 5.07 21.88 11.31
N VAL A 142 4.17 21.74 10.34
CA VAL A 142 3.21 20.62 10.26
C VAL A 142 3.98 19.30 10.12
N GLY A 143 4.96 19.24 9.23
CA GLY A 143 5.81 18.07 9.03
C GLY A 143 6.59 17.68 10.28
N THR A 144 7.06 18.64 11.09
CA THR A 144 7.72 18.37 12.37
C THR A 144 6.76 17.74 13.39
N VAL A 145 5.53 18.27 13.50
CA VAL A 145 4.52 17.70 14.41
C VAL A 145 4.09 16.31 13.95
N LEU A 146 3.83 16.11 12.66
CA LEU A 146 3.47 14.80 12.11
C LEU A 146 4.59 13.78 12.32
N ARG A 147 5.86 14.14 12.06
CA ARG A 147 7.02 13.26 12.33
C ARG A 147 7.13 12.91 13.82
N ARG A 148 6.88 13.88 14.71
CA ARG A 148 6.84 13.64 16.16
C ARG A 148 5.76 12.62 16.52
N ILE A 149 4.52 12.84 16.07
CA ILE A 149 3.39 11.94 16.32
C ILE A 149 3.65 10.55 15.73
N ALA A 150 4.21 10.45 14.53
CA ALA A 150 4.57 9.17 13.90
C ALA A 150 5.58 8.36 14.72
N ARG A 151 6.52 9.06 15.39
CA ARG A 151 7.54 8.43 16.23
C ARG A 151 7.00 8.04 17.60
N GLU A 152 6.15 8.87 18.17
CA GLU A 152 5.67 8.73 19.56
C GLU A 152 4.40 7.88 19.66
N THR A 153 3.66 7.72 18.55
CA THR A 153 2.37 7.01 18.52
C THR A 153 2.34 5.95 17.43
N GLY A 154 1.35 5.05 17.51
CA GLY A 154 1.04 4.09 16.46
C GLY A 154 -0.04 4.56 15.48
N TYR A 155 -0.51 5.81 15.55
CA TYR A 155 -1.76 6.23 14.89
C TYR A 155 -1.71 6.11 13.37
N PHE A 156 -0.60 6.46 12.73
CA PHE A 156 -0.48 6.36 11.26
C PHE A 156 -0.39 4.91 10.74
N ARG A 157 -0.42 3.91 11.62
CA ARG A 157 -0.59 2.50 11.23
C ARG A 157 -2.07 2.12 11.10
N VAL A 158 -2.98 2.92 11.64
CA VAL A 158 -4.42 2.60 11.73
C VAL A 158 -5.32 3.60 11.02
N ILE A 159 -4.86 4.85 10.84
CA ILE A 159 -5.53 5.87 10.04
C ILE A 159 -4.61 6.38 8.93
N GLY A 160 -5.19 6.76 7.80
CA GLY A 160 -4.49 7.57 6.80
C GLY A 160 -4.61 9.06 7.13
N VAL A 161 -3.60 9.84 6.77
CA VAL A 161 -3.56 11.30 6.95
C VAL A 161 -3.14 11.93 5.63
N ASN A 162 -3.96 12.85 5.14
CA ASN A 162 -3.81 13.51 3.85
C ASN A 162 -3.86 15.02 4.06
N LEU A 163 -3.11 15.76 3.26
CA LEU A 163 -3.00 17.22 3.38
C LEU A 163 -3.62 17.89 2.17
N LEU A 164 -4.40 18.95 2.39
CA LEU A 164 -4.93 19.83 1.36
C LEU A 164 -4.53 21.27 1.68
N TYR A 165 -3.85 21.93 0.75
CA TYR A 165 -3.37 23.30 0.94
C TYR A 165 -4.32 24.28 0.27
N GLU A 166 -4.78 25.27 1.04
CA GLU A 166 -5.51 26.43 0.51
C GLU A 166 -4.56 27.28 -0.36
N GLN A 167 -5.04 27.66 -1.54
CA GLN A 167 -4.31 28.54 -2.44
C GLN A 167 -4.33 29.99 -1.91
N PRO A 168 -3.40 30.86 -2.32
CA PRO A 168 -3.37 32.26 -1.88
C PRO A 168 -4.65 33.06 -2.19
N ASP A 169 -5.46 32.60 -3.15
CA ASP A 169 -6.74 33.21 -3.52
C ASP A 169 -7.94 32.65 -2.73
N GLY A 170 -7.70 31.75 -1.76
CA GLY A 170 -8.70 31.07 -0.95
C GLY A 170 -9.36 29.87 -1.63
N THR A 171 -8.87 29.44 -2.80
CA THR A 171 -9.43 28.30 -3.54
C THR A 171 -8.61 27.03 -3.35
N TYR A 172 -9.09 25.92 -3.94
CA TYR A 172 -8.39 24.65 -3.96
C TYR A 172 -8.26 24.17 -5.41
N ARG A 173 -7.05 23.81 -5.84
CA ARG A 173 -6.86 23.23 -7.18
C ARG A 173 -7.42 21.81 -7.21
N GLU A 174 -8.08 21.44 -8.30
CA GLU A 174 -8.63 20.09 -8.48
C GLU A 174 -7.55 19.01 -8.26
N SER A 175 -6.32 19.23 -8.73
CA SER A 175 -5.20 18.30 -8.54
C SER A 175 -4.88 18.06 -7.07
N ASP A 176 -4.99 19.08 -6.24
CA ASP A 176 -4.62 19.01 -4.82
C ASP A 176 -5.73 18.33 -4.03
N VAL A 177 -6.99 18.63 -4.35
CA VAL A 177 -8.16 17.91 -3.82
C VAL A 177 -8.08 16.43 -4.20
N ARG A 178 -7.79 16.10 -5.45
CA ARG A 178 -7.62 14.71 -5.90
C ARG A 178 -6.52 13.96 -5.15
N ARG A 179 -5.42 14.63 -4.80
CA ARG A 179 -4.35 14.03 -3.98
C ARG A 179 -4.79 13.84 -2.54
N ALA A 180 -5.45 14.84 -1.95
CA ALA A 180 -5.95 14.79 -0.59
C ALA A 180 -7.06 13.74 -0.38
N PHE A 181 -7.82 13.45 -1.45
CA PHE A 181 -8.92 12.47 -1.47
C PHE A 181 -8.63 11.32 -2.46
N CYS A 182 -7.39 10.82 -2.49
CA CYS A 182 -6.93 9.85 -3.50
C CYS A 182 -7.75 8.54 -3.54
N TRP A 183 -8.40 8.15 -2.44
CA TRP A 183 -9.30 7.00 -2.41
C TRP A 183 -10.62 7.22 -3.17
N LEU A 184 -11.01 8.47 -3.41
CA LEU A 184 -12.23 8.78 -4.17
C LEU A 184 -12.03 8.74 -5.69
N LEU A 185 -10.79 8.56 -6.16
CA LEU A 185 -10.49 8.53 -7.59
C LEU A 185 -11.16 7.33 -8.28
N ALA A 186 -11.71 7.57 -9.47
CA ALA A 186 -12.36 6.54 -10.27
C ALA A 186 -11.43 5.35 -10.57
N ASP A 187 -10.15 5.62 -10.81
CA ASP A 187 -9.18 4.57 -11.10
C ASP A 187 -8.82 3.74 -9.86
N THR A 188 -8.85 4.33 -8.65
CA THR A 188 -8.70 3.57 -7.39
C THR A 188 -9.81 2.52 -7.26
N ARG A 189 -11.05 2.89 -7.62
CA ARG A 189 -12.19 1.93 -7.63
C ARG A 189 -12.02 0.85 -8.69
N LYS A 190 -11.63 1.23 -9.92
CA LYS A 190 -11.37 0.25 -10.99
C LYS A 190 -10.27 -0.74 -10.59
N TRP A 191 -9.19 -0.24 -10.00
CA TRP A 191 -8.09 -1.06 -9.53
C TRP A 191 -8.54 -2.06 -8.46
N LEU A 192 -9.28 -1.60 -7.44
CA LEU A 192 -9.81 -2.47 -6.38
C LEU A 192 -10.89 -3.44 -6.87
N ALA A 193 -11.72 -3.03 -7.84
CA ALA A 193 -12.71 -3.91 -8.46
C ALA A 193 -12.04 -4.99 -9.33
N GLY A 194 -11.05 -4.62 -10.15
CA GLY A 194 -10.29 -5.55 -10.97
C GLY A 194 -9.54 -6.60 -10.14
N ALA A 195 -9.06 -6.24 -8.95
CA ALA A 195 -8.46 -7.20 -8.01
C ALA A 195 -9.46 -8.24 -7.47
N ARG A 196 -10.78 -7.96 -7.46
CA ARG A 196 -11.82 -8.86 -6.95
C ARG A 196 -12.39 -9.81 -8.01
N GLU A 197 -12.30 -9.46 -9.30
CA GLU A 197 -12.92 -10.23 -10.39
C GLU A 197 -12.13 -11.50 -10.78
N SER A 198 -10.84 -11.57 -10.45
CA SER A 198 -10.07 -12.81 -10.60
C SER A 198 -10.18 -13.66 -9.34
N GLU A 199 -10.63 -14.92 -9.46
CA GLU A 199 -10.40 -15.91 -8.39
C GLU A 199 -8.91 -15.89 -8.05
N PRO A 200 -8.53 -15.62 -6.79
CA PRO A 200 -7.12 -15.51 -6.43
C PRO A 200 -6.43 -16.84 -6.74
N PRO A 201 -5.29 -16.81 -7.43
CA PRO A 201 -4.63 -18.03 -7.86
C PRO A 201 -4.26 -18.87 -6.63
N ARG A 202 -4.61 -20.16 -6.68
CA ARG A 202 -4.13 -21.11 -5.67
C ARG A 202 -2.66 -21.39 -5.93
N LEU A 203 -1.80 -20.71 -5.19
CA LEU A 203 -0.35 -20.85 -5.30
C LEU A 203 0.15 -22.01 -4.43
N SER A 204 1.04 -22.82 -4.99
CA SER A 204 1.81 -23.80 -4.23
C SER A 204 3.24 -23.89 -4.71
N LEU A 205 4.16 -24.08 -3.78
CA LEU A 205 5.59 -24.12 -4.04
C LEU A 205 6.17 -25.45 -3.57
N LYS A 206 6.98 -26.08 -4.41
CA LYS A 206 7.70 -27.31 -4.11
C LYS A 206 9.21 -27.08 -4.24
N LEU A 207 9.93 -27.32 -3.16
CA LEU A 207 11.39 -27.27 -3.08
C LEU A 207 11.93 -28.68 -2.89
N VAL A 208 12.96 -29.07 -3.65
CA VAL A 208 13.65 -30.35 -3.51
C VAL A 208 15.14 -30.06 -3.39
N ASN A 209 15.75 -30.44 -2.25
CA ASN A 209 17.19 -30.26 -1.98
C ASN A 209 17.73 -28.84 -2.20
N TYR A 210 16.85 -27.84 -2.16
CA TYR A 210 17.18 -26.42 -2.24
C TYR A 210 17.50 -25.92 -0.83
N ARG A 211 18.77 -25.65 -0.53
CA ARG A 211 19.41 -25.28 0.74
C ARG A 211 19.26 -26.28 1.89
N LEU A 212 18.09 -26.88 2.03
CA LEU A 212 17.76 -27.89 3.02
C LEU A 212 17.49 -29.23 2.33
N PRO A 213 17.75 -30.37 3.00
CA PRO A 213 17.53 -31.67 2.42
C PRO A 213 16.04 -31.98 2.25
N GLY A 214 15.73 -32.87 1.31
CA GLY A 214 14.41 -33.46 1.15
C GLY A 214 13.44 -32.60 0.35
N VAL A 215 12.16 -32.92 0.46
CA VAL A 215 11.06 -32.28 -0.27
C VAL A 215 10.24 -31.41 0.68
N ARG A 216 10.13 -30.12 0.37
CA ARG A 216 9.28 -29.17 1.10
C ARG A 216 8.16 -28.68 0.17
N LYS A 217 6.95 -28.63 0.70
CA LYS A 217 5.75 -28.17 -0.04
C LYS A 217 5.05 -27.09 0.77
N TYR A 218 4.78 -25.96 0.12
CA TYR A 218 4.06 -24.83 0.69
C TYR A 218 2.79 -24.60 -0.11
N ARG A 219 1.70 -24.26 0.59
CA ARG A 219 0.43 -23.84 -0.01
C ARG A 219 0.10 -22.47 0.55
N PHE A 220 -0.23 -21.54 -0.33
CA PHE A 220 -0.65 -20.21 0.06
C PHE A 220 -2.18 -20.20 0.14
N ALA A 221 -2.73 -19.63 1.21
CA ALA A 221 -4.15 -19.36 1.34
C ALA A 221 -4.55 -18.38 0.23
N ALA A 222 -5.53 -18.75 -0.59
CA ALA A 222 -5.91 -17.97 -1.77
C ALA A 222 -6.65 -16.68 -1.36
N GLU A 223 -7.39 -16.75 -0.27
CA GLU A 223 -8.14 -15.67 0.36
C GLU A 223 -7.26 -14.69 1.15
N ALA A 224 -5.99 -15.01 1.40
CA ALA A 224 -5.10 -14.16 2.16
C ALA A 224 -4.38 -13.16 1.24
N ALA A 225 -4.58 -11.87 1.48
CA ALA A 225 -3.86 -10.79 0.81
C ALA A 225 -2.39 -10.68 1.27
N PHE A 226 -2.05 -11.25 2.43
CA PHE A 226 -0.72 -11.16 3.03
C PHE A 226 -0.37 -12.46 3.78
N HIS A 227 0.85 -12.97 3.57
CA HIS A 227 1.35 -14.17 4.26
C HIS A 227 2.58 -13.83 5.10
N VAL A 228 2.56 -14.21 6.38
CA VAL A 228 3.71 -14.06 7.29
C VAL A 228 4.45 -15.38 7.41
N ILE A 229 5.77 -15.36 7.21
CA ILE A 229 6.65 -16.53 7.39
C ILE A 229 7.52 -16.30 8.64
N HIS A 230 7.34 -17.11 9.68
CA HIS A 230 8.13 -17.04 10.91
C HIS A 230 8.70 -18.42 11.30
N GLY A 231 9.64 -18.45 12.24
CA GLY A 231 10.29 -19.67 12.71
C GLY A 231 11.71 -19.43 13.21
N SER A 232 12.34 -20.46 13.78
CA SER A 232 13.71 -20.40 14.33
C SER A 232 14.79 -20.06 13.29
N ASN A 233 15.96 -19.64 13.76
CA ASN A 233 17.12 -19.44 12.88
C ASN A 233 17.53 -20.75 12.21
N GLY A 234 17.85 -20.69 10.92
CA GLY A 234 18.19 -21.89 10.13
C GLY A 234 16.99 -22.72 9.64
N SER A 235 15.74 -22.36 9.97
CA SER A 235 14.54 -23.12 9.54
C SER A 235 14.22 -23.03 8.03
N GLY A 236 15.01 -22.26 7.26
CA GLY A 236 14.85 -22.14 5.81
C GLY A 236 13.85 -21.07 5.35
N LYS A 237 13.51 -20.08 6.20
CA LYS A 237 12.67 -18.92 5.83
C LYS A 237 13.24 -18.15 4.63
N THR A 238 14.53 -17.82 4.68
CA THR A 238 15.23 -17.15 3.57
C THR A 238 15.28 -18.03 2.33
N SER A 239 15.40 -19.36 2.48
CA SER A 239 15.36 -20.27 1.34
C SER A 239 14.00 -20.24 0.63
N LEU A 240 12.92 -20.02 1.38
CA LEU A 240 11.58 -19.89 0.80
C LEU A 240 11.46 -18.59 -0.01
N SER A 241 11.84 -17.44 0.56
CA SER A 241 11.79 -16.16 -0.17
C SER A 241 12.71 -16.14 -1.40
N GLU A 242 13.94 -16.62 -1.27
CA GLU A 242 14.89 -16.72 -2.40
C GLU A 242 14.40 -17.68 -3.49
N SER A 243 13.69 -18.76 -3.13
CA SER A 243 13.16 -19.67 -4.13
C SER A 243 12.03 -19.06 -4.96
N LEU A 244 11.18 -18.22 -4.33
CA LEU A 244 10.18 -17.43 -5.04
C LEU A 244 10.87 -16.41 -5.94
N GLU A 245 11.93 -15.77 -5.45
CA GLU A 245 12.71 -14.82 -6.24
C GLU A 245 13.37 -15.45 -7.46
N LEU A 246 13.99 -16.62 -7.29
CA LEU A 246 14.61 -17.34 -8.39
C LEU A 246 13.59 -17.80 -9.43
N LEU A 247 12.38 -18.18 -8.99
CA LEU A 247 11.28 -18.57 -9.89
C LEU A 247 10.64 -17.37 -10.60
N ALA A 248 10.58 -16.23 -9.91
CA ALA A 248 9.96 -15.01 -10.40
C ALA A 248 10.90 -14.25 -11.35
N THR A 249 12.13 -13.98 -10.93
CA THR A 249 13.06 -13.07 -11.61
C THR A 249 14.17 -13.79 -12.36
N GLY A 250 14.33 -15.09 -12.12
CA GLY A 250 15.44 -15.84 -12.65
C GLY A 250 16.77 -15.68 -11.94
N THR A 251 16.84 -14.75 -10.99
CA THR A 251 18.04 -14.46 -10.21
C THR A 251 17.68 -14.40 -8.73
N VAL A 252 18.68 -14.24 -7.89
CA VAL A 252 18.52 -13.92 -6.47
C VAL A 252 19.46 -12.75 -6.25
N GLU A 253 19.03 -11.67 -5.63
CA GLU A 253 19.87 -10.47 -5.44
C GLU A 253 21.21 -10.84 -4.75
N ARG A 254 21.15 -11.81 -3.83
CA ARG A 254 22.34 -12.35 -3.16
C ARG A 254 23.29 -13.11 -4.09
N LEU A 255 22.78 -13.73 -5.18
CA LEU A 255 23.61 -14.36 -6.22
C LEU A 255 24.50 -13.35 -6.93
N GLN A 256 24.03 -12.11 -7.12
CA GLN A 256 24.81 -11.08 -7.81
C GLN A 256 26.04 -10.63 -7.00
N ARG A 257 26.02 -10.82 -5.67
CA ARG A 257 27.10 -10.41 -4.75
C ARG A 257 28.07 -11.53 -4.40
N GLU A 258 27.66 -12.79 -4.56
CA GLU A 258 28.45 -13.98 -4.19
C GLU A 258 28.56 -14.95 -5.38
N PRO A 259 29.63 -14.90 -6.19
CA PRO A 259 29.80 -15.78 -7.37
C PRO A 259 29.78 -17.28 -7.04
N ALA A 260 30.22 -17.66 -5.83
CA ALA A 260 30.25 -19.03 -5.33
C ALA A 260 28.92 -19.51 -4.70
N TYR A 261 27.84 -18.77 -4.87
CA TYR A 261 26.60 -19.00 -4.13
C TYR A 261 25.81 -20.22 -4.61
N PHE A 262 25.78 -20.52 -5.91
CA PHE A 262 25.06 -21.70 -6.41
C PHE A 262 25.58 -23.04 -5.85
N PRO A 263 26.90 -23.25 -5.69
CA PRO A 263 27.45 -24.35 -4.89
C PRO A 263 26.86 -24.47 -3.47
N ASN A 264 26.44 -23.36 -2.86
CA ASN A 264 25.88 -23.27 -1.50
C ASN A 264 24.34 -23.35 -1.46
N VAL A 265 23.67 -23.20 -2.60
CA VAL A 265 22.22 -23.35 -2.73
C VAL A 265 21.81 -24.81 -2.72
N ARG A 266 22.71 -25.73 -3.07
CA ARG A 266 22.45 -27.16 -3.04
C ARG A 266 22.71 -27.67 -1.63
N TYR A 267 21.78 -28.43 -1.07
CA TYR A 267 22.08 -29.15 0.17
C TYR A 267 23.26 -30.11 -0.07
N ARG A 268 24.32 -29.94 0.73
CA ARG A 268 25.46 -30.86 0.80
C ARG A 268 25.33 -31.71 2.07
N PRO A 269 25.07 -33.01 1.95
CA PRO A 269 25.17 -33.92 3.10
C PRO A 269 26.53 -33.78 3.79
N LYS A 270 26.57 -33.93 5.12
CA LYS A 270 27.85 -34.00 5.84
C LYS A 270 28.65 -35.21 5.30
N GLY A 271 29.90 -34.99 4.91
CA GLY A 271 30.79 -36.04 4.39
C GLY A 271 30.85 -36.18 2.86
N THR A 272 30.14 -35.35 2.10
CA THR A 272 30.30 -35.32 0.63
C THR A 272 31.65 -34.73 0.25
N ALA A 273 32.51 -35.52 -0.40
CA ALA A 273 33.84 -35.09 -0.85
C ALA A 273 33.74 -34.01 -1.95
N PRO A 274 34.71 -33.09 -2.04
CA PRO A 274 34.81 -32.17 -3.18
C PRO A 274 34.80 -32.95 -4.50
N GLY A 275 33.89 -32.60 -5.43
CA GLY A 275 33.78 -33.24 -6.75
C GLY A 275 32.79 -34.40 -6.87
N GLN A 276 32.12 -34.82 -5.78
CA GLN A 276 31.00 -35.76 -5.92
C GLN A 276 29.76 -35.08 -6.51
N PRO A 277 29.06 -35.72 -7.46
CA PRO A 277 27.86 -35.15 -8.07
C PRO A 277 26.76 -35.01 -7.00
N LEU A 278 26.46 -33.77 -6.63
CA LEU A 278 25.34 -33.49 -5.75
C LEU A 278 24.03 -33.81 -6.47
N SER A 279 22.97 -34.13 -5.72
CA SER A 279 21.63 -34.19 -6.30
C SER A 279 21.21 -32.80 -6.82
N ALA A 280 20.49 -32.74 -7.94
CA ALA A 280 19.99 -31.46 -8.46
C ALA A 280 18.98 -30.85 -7.47
N ALA A 281 19.10 -29.55 -7.20
CA ALA A 281 18.06 -28.84 -6.47
C ALA A 281 16.94 -28.48 -7.46
N ARG A 282 15.67 -28.69 -7.08
CA ARG A 282 14.52 -28.43 -7.94
C ARG A 282 13.50 -27.55 -7.26
N LEU A 283 12.93 -26.64 -8.02
CA LEU A 283 11.96 -25.65 -7.60
C LEU A 283 10.77 -25.71 -8.56
N ALA A 284 9.56 -25.68 -8.02
CA ALA A 284 8.36 -25.58 -8.84
C ALA A 284 7.31 -24.74 -8.13
N LEU A 285 6.86 -23.67 -8.79
CA LEU A 285 5.70 -22.86 -8.41
C LEU A 285 4.53 -23.28 -9.31
N HIS A 286 3.41 -23.60 -8.70
CA HIS A 286 2.18 -23.94 -9.41
C HIS A 286 1.10 -22.94 -9.03
N SER A 287 0.48 -22.35 -10.05
CA SER A 287 -0.70 -21.51 -9.95
C SER A 287 -1.88 -22.21 -10.61
N ARG A 288 -3.00 -22.30 -9.89
CA ARG A 288 -4.28 -22.76 -10.45
C ARG A 288 -5.29 -21.63 -10.33
N SER A 289 -5.80 -21.18 -11.47
CA SER A 289 -7.00 -20.33 -11.56
C SER A 289 -8.10 -21.09 -12.30
N SER A 290 -9.35 -20.64 -12.18
CA SER A 290 -10.49 -21.20 -12.91
C SER A 290 -10.19 -21.30 -14.41
N GLY A 291 -10.02 -22.52 -14.90
CA GLY A 291 -9.79 -22.81 -16.33
C GLY A 291 -8.33 -22.76 -16.82
N SER A 292 -7.34 -22.39 -16.01
CA SER A 292 -5.93 -22.44 -16.43
C SER A 292 -4.96 -22.86 -15.33
N SER A 293 -4.01 -23.74 -15.66
CA SER A 293 -2.87 -24.06 -14.80
C SER A 293 -1.60 -23.45 -15.38
N ARG A 294 -1.01 -22.47 -14.68
CA ARG A 294 0.31 -21.93 -15.01
C ARG A 294 1.31 -22.40 -13.97
N GLY A 295 2.54 -22.70 -14.39
CA GLY A 295 3.58 -23.08 -13.46
C GLY A 295 4.94 -22.57 -13.93
N ALA A 296 5.76 -22.17 -12.96
CA ALA A 296 7.17 -21.89 -13.19
C ALA A 296 7.99 -23.01 -12.57
N ARG A 297 9.02 -23.47 -13.29
CA ARG A 297 9.94 -24.50 -12.81
C ARG A 297 11.36 -24.00 -12.94
N ALA A 298 12.19 -24.34 -11.97
CA ALA A 298 13.63 -24.12 -12.06
C ALA A 298 14.37 -25.37 -11.54
N VAL A 299 15.45 -25.72 -12.22
CA VAL A 299 16.36 -26.80 -11.84
C VAL A 299 17.74 -26.20 -11.68
N VAL A 300 18.37 -26.42 -10.53
CA VAL A 300 19.74 -25.99 -10.25
C VAL A 300 20.61 -27.25 -10.22
N ALA A 301 21.41 -27.42 -11.26
CA ALA A 301 22.35 -28.52 -11.43
C ALA A 301 23.71 -27.99 -11.88
N GLU A 302 24.78 -28.69 -11.51
CA GLU A 302 26.10 -28.49 -12.13
C GLU A 302 26.05 -29.03 -13.56
N GLN A 303 26.48 -28.23 -14.54
CA GLN A 303 26.92 -28.80 -15.81
C GLN A 303 28.25 -29.52 -15.60
N PRO A 304 28.52 -30.63 -16.32
CA PRO A 304 29.88 -31.09 -16.48
C PRO A 304 30.73 -29.96 -17.06
N PRO A 305 31.99 -29.79 -16.64
CA PRO A 305 32.86 -28.74 -17.16
C PRO A 305 32.95 -28.89 -18.68
N SER A 306 32.50 -27.86 -19.41
CA SER A 306 32.80 -27.73 -20.83
C SER A 306 34.26 -27.33 -20.94
N PRO A 307 35.05 -27.92 -21.87
CA PRO A 307 36.48 -27.64 -22.00
C PRO A 307 36.80 -26.16 -22.29
N ASP A 308 35.82 -25.37 -22.72
CA ASP A 308 35.98 -23.93 -23.04
C ASP A 308 35.40 -22.99 -21.95
N ALA A 309 34.83 -23.52 -20.86
CA ALA A 309 34.21 -22.72 -19.82
C ALA A 309 35.01 -22.83 -18.51
N SER A 310 35.83 -21.82 -18.22
CA SER A 310 36.46 -21.59 -16.91
C SER A 310 35.46 -21.25 -15.80
N ASP A 311 34.17 -21.53 -16.00
CA ASP A 311 33.08 -21.03 -15.19
C ASP A 311 32.02 -22.12 -15.05
N HIS A 312 31.75 -22.54 -13.81
CA HIS A 312 30.71 -23.52 -13.50
C HIS A 312 29.32 -22.93 -13.82
N ARG A 313 28.91 -23.01 -15.08
CA ARG A 313 27.62 -22.49 -15.51
C ARG A 313 26.48 -23.36 -14.97
N VAL A 314 25.69 -22.78 -14.08
CA VAL A 314 24.40 -23.34 -13.66
C VAL A 314 23.43 -23.18 -14.81
N LEU A 315 22.85 -24.29 -15.28
CA LEU A 315 21.76 -24.27 -16.25
C LEU A 315 20.51 -23.69 -15.57
N TRP A 316 20.28 -22.40 -15.78
CA TRP A 316 19.01 -21.75 -15.51
C TRP A 316 18.18 -21.70 -16.80
N ARG A 317 16.95 -22.22 -16.76
CA ARG A 317 15.98 -22.10 -17.85
C ARG A 317 14.64 -21.69 -17.26
N PRO A 318 14.27 -20.41 -17.30
CA PRO A 318 12.92 -20.04 -16.95
C PRO A 318 11.99 -20.47 -18.10
N GLU A 319 10.86 -21.09 -17.78
CA GLU A 319 9.81 -21.38 -18.77
C GLU A 319 8.90 -20.15 -19.01
N THR A 320 9.08 -19.07 -18.24
CA THR A 320 8.30 -17.82 -18.28
C THR A 320 9.23 -16.61 -18.21
N PRO A 321 8.93 -15.49 -18.91
CA PRO A 321 9.74 -14.28 -18.81
C PRO A 321 9.79 -13.81 -17.35
N PRO A 322 10.97 -13.43 -16.84
CA PRO A 322 11.11 -13.05 -15.45
C PRO A 322 10.31 -11.79 -15.12
N LEU A 323 9.69 -11.76 -13.95
CA LEU A 323 9.24 -10.53 -13.30
C LEU A 323 10.43 -9.58 -13.14
N LEU A 324 10.18 -8.28 -13.29
CA LEU A 324 11.22 -7.26 -13.46
C LEU A 324 12.09 -7.03 -12.22
N SER A 325 11.66 -7.37 -10.99
CA SER A 325 12.48 -7.30 -9.77
C SER A 325 11.93 -8.13 -8.61
N ALA A 326 12.81 -8.52 -7.69
CA ALA A 326 12.50 -9.13 -6.41
C ALA A 326 11.69 -8.20 -5.50
N ASP A 327 11.93 -6.89 -5.61
CA ASP A 327 11.32 -5.87 -4.78
C ASP A 327 9.79 -5.81 -4.96
N SER A 328 9.26 -6.34 -6.07
CA SER A 328 7.83 -6.29 -6.39
C SER A 328 6.96 -7.31 -5.66
N PHE A 329 7.54 -8.30 -4.99
CA PHE A 329 6.78 -9.31 -4.23
C PHE A 329 7.42 -9.65 -2.88
N ARG A 330 8.51 -8.97 -2.49
CA ARG A 330 9.22 -9.19 -1.24
C ARG A 330 9.57 -7.87 -0.58
N LEU A 331 9.13 -7.72 0.67
CA LEU A 331 9.61 -6.69 1.60
C LEU A 331 10.59 -7.34 2.59
N ASP A 332 11.90 -7.26 2.33
CA ASP A 332 12.93 -7.79 3.22
C ASP A 332 13.77 -6.67 3.87
N GLN A 333 14.68 -7.05 4.77
CA GLN A 333 15.52 -6.09 5.46
C GLN A 333 16.40 -5.28 4.49
N VAL A 334 16.85 -5.86 3.38
CA VAL A 334 17.72 -5.14 2.41
C VAL A 334 16.92 -4.05 1.69
N LEU A 335 15.70 -4.35 1.26
CA LEU A 335 14.80 -3.34 0.68
C LEU A 335 14.44 -2.28 1.71
N MET A 336 14.12 -2.67 2.94
CA MET A 336 13.82 -1.71 4.02
C MET A 336 15.02 -0.80 4.33
N ASP A 337 16.24 -1.34 4.40
CA ASP A 337 17.46 -0.58 4.61
C ASP A 337 17.72 0.40 3.46
N ARG A 338 17.46 0.00 2.20
CA ARG A 338 17.52 0.89 1.04
C ARG A 338 16.50 2.04 1.18
N LEU A 339 15.24 1.71 1.45
CA LEU A 339 14.17 2.70 1.62
C LEU A 339 14.51 3.71 2.71
N VAL A 340 15.10 3.28 3.83
CA VAL A 340 15.48 4.16 4.95
C VAL A 340 16.64 5.09 4.59
N ARG A 341 17.60 4.62 3.78
CA ARG A 341 18.85 5.35 3.49
C ARG A 341 18.78 6.27 2.28
N CYS A 342 17.85 6.03 1.36
CA CYS A 342 17.69 6.86 0.16
C CYS A 342 17.04 8.21 0.47
N ASP A 343 17.35 9.22 -0.34
CA ASP A 343 16.62 10.49 -0.37
C ASP A 343 15.15 10.27 -0.77
N GLU A 344 14.32 11.30 -0.60
CA GLU A 344 12.87 11.20 -0.80
C GLU A 344 12.48 10.82 -2.24
N VAL A 345 13.16 11.36 -3.25
CA VAL A 345 12.90 11.08 -4.66
C VAL A 345 13.26 9.65 -5.00
N THR A 346 14.46 9.22 -4.60
CA THR A 346 14.94 7.86 -4.80
C THR A 346 14.06 6.85 -4.05
N ARG A 347 13.60 7.19 -2.85
CA ARG A 347 12.69 6.35 -2.05
C ARG A 347 11.32 6.21 -2.71
N ALA A 348 10.74 7.31 -3.20
CA ALA A 348 9.48 7.29 -3.94
C ALA A 348 9.61 6.45 -5.22
N ALA A 349 10.70 6.61 -5.97
CA ALA A 349 10.97 5.80 -7.16
C ALA A 349 11.13 4.30 -6.83
N LEU A 350 11.88 3.97 -5.77
CA LEU A 350 12.02 2.58 -5.27
C LEU A 350 10.67 1.98 -4.89
N PHE A 351 9.83 2.73 -4.18
CA PHE A 351 8.50 2.31 -3.79
C PHE A 351 7.61 2.08 -5.01
N LEU A 352 7.55 3.04 -5.95
CA LEU A 352 6.72 2.94 -7.14
C LEU A 352 7.15 1.76 -8.03
N ARG A 353 8.45 1.57 -8.25
CA ARG A 353 8.99 0.42 -9.00
C ARG A 353 8.69 -0.93 -8.35
N ALA A 354 8.68 -0.98 -7.02
CA ALA A 354 8.33 -2.19 -6.27
C ALA A 354 6.83 -2.49 -6.44
N PHE A 355 5.95 -1.56 -6.10
CA PHE A 355 4.52 -1.82 -5.99
C PHE A 355 3.74 -1.71 -7.31
N PHE A 356 4.33 -1.11 -8.35
CA PHE A 356 3.74 -0.97 -9.69
C PHE A 356 4.69 -1.49 -10.77
N PRO A 357 4.94 -2.81 -10.82
CA PRO A 357 5.93 -3.41 -11.72
C PRO A 357 5.60 -3.20 -13.20
N GLU A 358 4.31 -3.08 -13.56
CA GLU A 358 3.86 -2.85 -14.94
C GLU A 358 4.24 -1.45 -15.44
N ASP A 359 4.22 -0.45 -14.55
CA ASP A 359 4.54 0.95 -14.84
C ASP A 359 6.03 1.26 -14.69
N ARG A 360 6.85 0.26 -14.36
CA ARG A 360 8.29 0.44 -14.15
C ARG A 360 9.03 1.17 -15.30
N PRO A 361 8.76 0.91 -16.59
CA PRO A 361 9.38 1.66 -17.67
C PRO A 361 9.12 3.18 -17.58
N LEU A 362 7.96 3.59 -17.06
CA LEU A 362 7.63 5.01 -16.84
C LEU A 362 8.51 5.59 -15.72
N PHE A 363 8.69 4.86 -14.62
CA PHE A 363 9.52 5.32 -13.51
C PHE A 363 11.03 5.24 -13.80
N ASP A 364 11.44 4.38 -14.72
CA ASP A 364 12.83 4.32 -15.20
C ASP A 364 13.16 5.49 -16.13
N ALA A 365 12.17 6.05 -16.84
CA ALA A 365 12.33 7.25 -17.66
C ALA A 365 12.33 8.56 -16.85
N LEU A 366 11.85 8.53 -15.60
CA LEU A 366 11.75 9.69 -14.71
C LEU A 366 12.96 9.86 -13.77
N ALA A 367 13.80 8.83 -13.64
CA ALA A 367 15.00 8.83 -12.81
C ALA A 367 16.25 8.98 -13.69
#